data_AF-A0A183TM51-F1
#
_entry.id   AF-A0A183TM51-F1
#
_cell.length_a   1.000
_cell.length_b   1.000
_cell.length_c   1.000
_cell.angle_alpha   90.00
_cell.angle_beta   90.00
_cell.angle_gamma   90.00
#
_symmetry.space_group_name_H-M   'P 1'
#
loop_
_entity.id
_entity.type
_entity.pdbx_description
1 polymer ?
#
loop_
_entity_poly.entity_id
_entity_poly.type
_entity_poly.pdbx_seq_one_letter_code
_entity_poly.pdbx_strand_id
1 'polypeptide(L)'
;MERVSSSGGRPPKPDKLTVYDDYDLWEDRMKVCLEAVNEGARPAAILGRLDNEFFTVARAANLTASLTPATIFECLRREFGRSSMPWVARAALKSHRHHAGESVIDFHRHLRILA
;
A
#
# COMPACT_ATOMS: atom_id res chain seq x y z
N MET A 1 40.20 17.54 -19.56
CA MET A 1 38.77 17.50 -19.92
C MET A 1 38.15 16.36 -19.13
N GLU A 2 37.16 16.73 -18.32
CA GLU A 2 36.14 15.96 -17.59
C GLU A 2 36.52 14.68 -16.82
N ARG A 3 36.46 14.81 -15.48
CA ARG A 3 36.24 13.70 -14.56
C ARG A 3 34.78 13.27 -14.70
N VAL A 4 34.55 12.09 -15.26
CA VAL A 4 33.24 11.42 -15.18
C VAL A 4 33.03 11.00 -13.73
N SER A 5 32.21 11.78 -13.02
CA SER A 5 31.62 11.34 -11.76
C SER A 5 30.64 10.22 -12.07
N SER A 6 31.05 8.97 -11.86
CA SER A 6 30.12 7.86 -11.67
C SER A 6 29.22 8.23 -10.50
N SER A 7 27.98 8.65 -10.78
CA SER A 7 26.94 8.73 -9.76
C SER A 7 26.71 7.30 -9.28
N GLY A 8 27.30 6.96 -8.13
CA GLY A 8 26.99 5.72 -7.42
C GLY A 8 25.47 5.57 -7.38
N GLY A 9 24.99 4.45 -7.92
CA GLY A 9 23.58 4.22 -8.22
C GLY A 9 22.71 4.50 -7.02
N ARG A 10 22.07 5.67 -7.01
CA ARG A 10 20.96 5.93 -6.11
C ARG A 10 19.87 4.92 -6.50
N PRO A 11 19.39 4.06 -5.59
CA PRO A 11 18.28 3.20 -5.90
C PRO A 11 17.13 4.07 -6.42
N PRO A 12 16.48 3.69 -7.54
CA PRO A 12 15.37 4.46 -8.07
C PRO A 12 14.36 4.68 -6.95
N LYS A 13 13.90 5.92 -6.79
CA LYS A 13 12.83 6.25 -5.82
C LYS A 13 11.70 5.23 -6.03
N PRO A 14 11.17 4.63 -4.95
CA PRO A 14 10.14 3.63 -5.12
C PRO A 14 8.90 4.35 -5.66
N ASP A 15 8.26 3.78 -6.66
CA ASP A 15 6.98 4.29 -7.14
C ASP A 15 5.95 4.25 -6.01
N LYS A 16 4.86 5.00 -6.18
CA LYS A 16 3.77 4.95 -5.21
C LYS A 16 3.21 3.54 -5.18
N LEU A 17 2.92 3.02 -3.99
CA LEU A 17 2.21 1.76 -3.82
C LEU A 17 0.81 1.93 -4.41
N THR A 18 0.53 1.17 -5.45
CA THR A 18 -0.79 1.08 -6.08
C THR A 18 -1.45 -0.25 -5.78
N VAL A 19 -2.74 -0.33 -6.09
CA VAL A 19 -3.58 -1.52 -5.93
C VAL A 19 -3.06 -2.78 -6.64
N TYR A 20 -2.30 -2.61 -7.71
CA TYR A 20 -1.81 -3.72 -8.54
C TYR A 20 -0.39 -4.17 -8.18
N ASP A 21 0.27 -3.46 -7.26
CA ASP A 21 1.66 -3.74 -6.92
C ASP A 21 1.75 -4.91 -5.93
N ASP A 22 2.79 -5.72 -6.12
CA ASP A 22 3.22 -6.69 -5.12
C ASP A 22 3.72 -5.93 -3.88
N TYR A 23 3.02 -6.11 -2.77
CA TYR A 23 3.30 -5.40 -1.53
C TYR A 23 4.67 -5.80 -0.94
N ASP A 24 5.07 -7.07 -1.02
CA ASP A 24 6.36 -7.51 -0.48
C ASP A 24 7.52 -6.90 -1.29
N LEU A 25 7.39 -6.89 -2.62
CA LEU A 25 8.35 -6.23 -3.50
C LEU A 25 8.43 -4.72 -3.26
N TRP A 26 7.28 -4.06 -3.04
CA TRP A 26 7.24 -2.64 -2.72
C TRP A 26 7.87 -2.35 -1.35
N GLU A 27 7.57 -3.18 -0.34
CA GLU A 27 8.11 -3.05 1.01
C GLU A 27 9.65 -3.13 0.99
N ASP A 28 10.21 -4.11 0.28
CA ASP A 28 11.66 -4.28 0.16
C ASP A 28 12.32 -3.08 -0.54
N ARG A 29 11.73 -2.59 -1.64
CA ARG A 29 12.20 -1.36 -2.32
C ARG A 29 12.12 -0.15 -1.41
N MET A 30 11.04 -0.02 -0.64
CA MET A 30 10.85 1.08 0.28
C MET A 30 11.91 1.06 1.39
N LYS A 31 12.19 -0.11 1.98
CA LYS A 31 13.26 -0.27 2.99
C LYS A 31 14.62 0.18 2.47
N VAL A 32 15.01 -0.27 1.27
CA VAL A 32 16.26 0.16 0.62
C VAL A 32 16.30 1.69 0.43
N CYS A 33 15.16 2.29 0.07
CA CYS A 33 15.09 3.75 -0.11
C CYS A 33 15.18 4.53 1.21
N LEU A 34 14.71 3.96 2.32
CA LEU A 34 14.76 4.59 3.64
C LEU A 34 16.18 4.65 4.22
N GLU A 35 17.10 3.82 3.76
CA GLU A 35 18.52 3.92 4.13
C GLU A 35 19.12 5.28 3.76
N ALA A 36 18.65 5.88 2.67
CA ALA A 36 19.07 7.21 2.23
C ALA A 36 18.24 8.36 2.84
N VAL A 37 17.24 8.06 3.67
CA VAL A 37 16.34 9.04 4.29
C VAL A 37 16.70 9.21 5.77
N ASN A 38 16.75 10.47 6.21
CA ASN A 38 16.93 10.80 7.63
C ASN A 38 15.91 10.07 8.50
N GLU A 39 16.37 9.49 9.61
CA GLU A 39 15.56 8.59 10.43
C GLU A 39 14.23 9.21 10.89
N GLY A 40 14.26 10.47 11.35
CA GLY A 40 13.06 11.21 11.76
C GLY A 40 12.09 11.54 10.61
N ALA A 41 12.51 11.44 9.35
CA ALA A 41 11.68 11.66 8.18
C ALA A 41 11.15 10.36 7.56
N ARG A 42 11.63 9.19 8.00
CA ARG A 42 11.27 7.87 7.44
C ARG A 42 9.77 7.59 7.52
N PRO A 43 9.06 7.84 8.65
CA PRO A 43 7.62 7.62 8.72
C PRO A 43 6.83 8.44 7.68
N ALA A 44 7.17 9.73 7.54
CA ALA A 44 6.55 10.61 6.55
C ALA A 44 6.87 10.18 5.10
N ALA A 45 8.09 9.69 4.86
CA ALA A 45 8.50 9.19 3.55
C ALA A 45 7.73 7.92 3.15
N ILE A 46 7.41 7.02 4.09
CA ILE A 46 6.58 5.84 3.83
C ILE A 46 5.15 6.28 3.48
N LEU A 47 4.54 7.13 4.30
CA LEU A 47 3.17 7.59 4.07
C LEU A 47 3.02 8.37 2.76
N GLY A 48 4.04 9.17 2.39
CA GLY A 48 4.08 9.90 1.11
C GLY A 48 4.24 9.01 -0.12
N ARG A 49 4.52 7.71 0.07
CA ARG A 49 4.64 6.70 -1.00
C ARG A 49 3.39 5.83 -1.13
N LEU A 50 2.35 6.10 -0.37
CA LEU A 50 1.04 5.51 -0.60
C LEU A 50 0.32 6.31 -1.68
N ASP A 51 -0.42 5.62 -2.56
CA ASP A 51 -1.40 6.31 -3.39
C ASP A 51 -2.57 6.86 -2.53
N ASN A 52 -3.53 7.53 -3.16
CA ASN A 52 -4.64 8.15 -2.44
C ASN A 52 -5.58 7.12 -1.76
N GLU A 53 -5.75 5.94 -2.34
CA GLU A 53 -6.62 4.89 -1.80
C GLU A 53 -5.96 4.23 -0.59
N PHE A 54 -4.68 3.88 -0.70
CA PHE A 54 -3.88 3.33 0.39
C PHE A 54 -3.67 4.35 1.50
N PHE A 55 -3.48 5.63 1.16
CA PHE A 55 -3.37 6.71 2.14
C PHE A 55 -4.68 6.88 2.93
N THR A 56 -5.85 6.75 2.28
CA THR A 56 -7.15 6.83 2.96
C THR A 56 -7.32 5.70 3.98
N VAL A 57 -6.91 4.47 3.62
CA VAL A 57 -6.95 3.31 4.52
C VAL A 57 -5.95 3.47 5.67
N ALA A 58 -4.73 3.90 5.37
CA ALA A 58 -3.71 4.20 6.37
C ALA A 58 -4.21 5.24 7.38
N ARG A 59 -4.87 6.31 6.90
CA ARG A 59 -5.48 7.32 7.76
C ARG A 59 -6.60 6.75 8.63
N ALA A 60 -7.46 5.89 8.08
CA ALA A 60 -8.51 5.21 8.85
C ALA A 60 -7.94 4.27 9.93
N ALA A 61 -6.76 3.70 9.69
CA ALA A 61 -6.00 2.91 10.65
C ALA A 61 -5.16 3.75 11.63
N ASN A 62 -5.32 5.09 11.63
CA ASN A 62 -4.55 6.03 12.44
C ASN A 62 -3.03 5.98 12.23
N LEU A 63 -2.58 5.58 11.02
CA LEU A 63 -1.18 5.66 10.66
C LEU A 63 -0.77 7.13 10.49
N THR A 64 0.22 7.54 11.27
CA THR A 64 0.74 8.92 11.28
C THR A 64 2.27 8.90 11.31
N ALA A 65 2.88 10.03 10.96
CA ALA A 65 4.33 10.15 10.90
C ALA A 65 5.03 10.14 12.29
N SER A 66 4.27 10.10 13.39
CA SER A 66 4.82 9.93 14.74
C SER A 66 5.11 8.47 15.09
N LEU A 67 4.58 7.52 14.32
CA LEU A 67 4.83 6.09 14.50
C LEU A 67 6.21 5.70 13.98
N THR A 68 6.73 4.57 14.48
CA THR A 68 7.97 4.01 13.95
C THR A 68 7.74 3.45 12.53
N PRO A 69 8.76 3.48 11.65
CA PRO A 69 8.70 2.85 10.34
C PRO A 69 8.25 1.38 10.40
N ALA A 70 8.74 0.63 11.38
CA ALA A 70 8.39 -0.78 11.58
C ALA A 70 6.89 -0.97 11.88
N THR A 71 6.34 -0.16 12.79
CA THR A 71 4.90 -0.20 13.12
C THR A 71 4.03 0.14 11.90
N ILE A 72 4.47 1.10 11.08
CA ILE A 72 3.78 1.45 9.84
C ILE A 72 3.78 0.25 8.88
N PHE A 73 4.94 -0.35 8.60
CA PHE A 73 5.01 -1.53 7.72
C PHE A 73 4.22 -2.73 8.23
N GLU A 74 4.23 -2.99 9.54
CA GLU A 74 3.45 -4.08 10.14
C GLU A 74 1.95 -3.87 9.92
N CYS A 75 1.47 -2.65 10.18
CA CYS A 75 0.07 -2.31 9.99
C CYS A 75 -0.31 -2.35 8.51
N LEU A 76 0.50 -1.77 7.62
CA LEU A 76 0.30 -1.87 6.17
C LEU A 76 0.28 -3.35 5.72
N ARG A 77 1.19 -4.20 6.19
CA ARG A 77 1.19 -5.64 5.88
C ARG A 77 -0.05 -6.34 6.42
N ARG A 78 -0.58 -5.94 7.58
CA ARG A 78 -1.83 -6.49 8.11
C ARG A 78 -3.04 -6.11 7.24
N GLU A 79 -3.09 -4.87 6.79
CA GLU A 79 -4.21 -4.36 5.98
C GLU A 79 -4.13 -4.80 4.50
N PHE A 80 -2.92 -4.97 3.96
CA PHE A 80 -2.65 -5.19 2.54
C PHE A 80 -1.95 -6.51 2.20
N GLY A 81 -1.06 -7.01 3.06
CA GLY A 81 -0.20 -8.17 2.77
C GLY A 81 -0.78 -9.55 3.10
N ARG A 82 -2.00 -9.64 3.64
CA ARG A 82 -2.59 -10.93 4.09
C ARG A 82 -3.64 -11.56 3.19
N SER A 83 -4.11 -10.90 2.14
CA SER A 83 -5.23 -11.44 1.35
C SER A 83 -4.79 -11.95 0.00
N SER A 84 -5.03 -13.25 -0.23
CA SER A 84 -5.12 -13.85 -1.56
C SER A 84 -6.33 -13.36 -2.36
N MET A 85 -7.26 -12.59 -1.77
CA MET A 85 -8.18 -11.77 -2.56
C MET A 85 -7.38 -10.59 -3.11
N PRO A 86 -7.28 -10.44 -4.45
CA PRO A 86 -6.79 -9.20 -5.04
C PRO A 86 -7.58 -8.05 -4.42
N TRP A 87 -6.94 -6.93 -4.07
CA TRP A 87 -7.67 -5.76 -3.58
C TRP A 87 -8.78 -5.33 -4.56
N VAL A 88 -8.65 -5.68 -5.85
CA VAL A 88 -9.72 -5.62 -6.86
C VAL A 88 -11.01 -6.31 -6.40
N ALA A 89 -10.95 -7.48 -5.77
CA ALA A 89 -12.10 -8.18 -5.24
C ALA A 89 -12.69 -7.47 -4.00
N ARG A 90 -11.88 -6.87 -3.12
CA ARG A 90 -12.37 -6.02 -2.01
C ARG A 90 -12.98 -4.71 -2.51
N ALA A 91 -12.37 -4.07 -3.50
CA ALA A 91 -12.89 -2.87 -4.15
C ALA A 91 -14.19 -3.16 -4.91
N ALA A 92 -14.26 -4.30 -5.61
CA ALA A 92 -15.48 -4.80 -6.23
C ALA A 92 -16.57 -5.05 -5.17
N LEU A 93 -16.23 -5.70 -4.05
CA LEU A 93 -17.14 -5.89 -2.91
C LEU A 93 -17.68 -4.56 -2.36
N LYS A 94 -16.79 -3.56 -2.22
CA LYS A 94 -17.11 -2.25 -1.64
C LYS A 94 -17.89 -1.35 -2.61
N SER A 95 -17.72 -1.57 -3.91
CA SER A 95 -18.46 -0.93 -5.00
C SER A 95 -19.81 -1.60 -5.25
N HIS A 96 -19.95 -2.89 -4.92
CA HIS A 96 -21.20 -3.64 -5.01
C HIS A 96 -22.18 -3.15 -3.94
N ARG A 97 -22.89 -2.06 -4.24
CA ARG A 97 -24.05 -1.64 -3.47
C ARG A 97 -25.18 -2.63 -3.78
N HIS A 98 -25.87 -3.08 -2.74
CA HIS A 98 -27.09 -3.88 -2.90
C HIS A 98 -28.06 -3.10 -3.79
N HIS A 99 -28.28 -3.58 -5.02
CA HIS A 99 -29.17 -2.91 -5.95
C HIS A 99 -30.61 -3.12 -5.48
N ALA A 100 -31.45 -2.09 -5.61
CA ALA A 100 -32.88 -2.19 -5.31
C ALA A 100 -33.53 -3.19 -6.29
N GLY A 101 -33.60 -4.46 -5.88
CA GLY A 101 -34.06 -5.58 -6.72
C GLY A 101 -33.21 -6.86 -6.61
N GLU A 102 -32.00 -6.80 -6.03
CA GLU A 102 -31.18 -8.00 -5.77
C GLU A 102 -31.69 -8.72 -4.52
N SER A 103 -31.76 -10.06 -4.57
CA SER A 103 -32.10 -10.85 -3.38
C SER A 103 -30.88 -10.96 -2.46
N VAL A 104 -31.09 -10.94 -1.15
CA VAL A 104 -30.02 -11.10 -0.14
C VAL A 104 -29.23 -12.40 -0.36
N ILE A 105 -29.87 -13.44 -0.89
CA ILE A 105 -29.24 -14.73 -1.20
C ILE A 105 -28.31 -14.61 -2.41
N ASP A 106 -28.69 -13.88 -3.45
CA ASP A 106 -27.86 -13.66 -4.63
C ASP A 106 -26.70 -12.72 -4.34
N PHE A 107 -26.93 -11.69 -3.53
CA PHE A 107 -25.87 -10.84 -3.00
C PHE A 107 -24.86 -11.68 -2.21
N HIS A 108 -25.31 -12.51 -1.26
CA HIS A 108 -24.42 -13.43 -0.54
C HIS A 108 -23.71 -14.45 -1.43
N ARG A 109 -24.34 -14.91 -2.51
CA ARG A 109 -23.74 -15.82 -3.49
C ARG A 109 -22.62 -15.13 -4.26
N HIS A 110 -22.83 -13.90 -4.72
CA HIS A 110 -21.81 -13.08 -5.36
C HIS A 110 -20.65 -12.76 -4.42
N LEU A 111 -20.94 -12.40 -3.16
CA LEU A 111 -19.91 -12.18 -2.15
C LEU A 111 -19.05 -13.44 -1.90
N ARG A 112 -19.66 -14.63 -1.89
CA ARG A 112 -18.93 -15.91 -1.73
C ARG A 112 -18.05 -16.29 -2.91
N ILE A 113 -18.32 -15.78 -4.11
CA ILE A 113 -17.50 -16.04 -5.30
C ILE A 113 -16.27 -15.12 -5.31
N LEU A 114 -16.37 -13.96 -4.65
CA LEU A 114 -15.32 -12.95 -4.60
C LEU A 114 -14.34 -13.13 -3.43
N ALA A 115 -14.67 -13.94 -2.42
CA ALA A 115 -13.92 -14.15 -1.17
C ALA A 115 -13.18 -15.50 -1.14
#